data_AF-A0A9E5FY35-F1
#
_entry.id   AF-A0A9E5FY35-F1
#
_cell.length_a   1.000
_cell.length_b   1.000
_cell.length_c   1.000
_cell.angle_alpha   90.00
_cell.angle_beta   90.00
_cell.angle_gamma   90.00
#
_symmetry.space_group_name_H-M   'P 1'
#
loop_
_entity.id
_entity.type
_entity.pdbx_description
1 polymer ?
#
loop_
_entity_poly.entity_id
_entity_poly.type
_entity_poly.pdbx_seq_one_letter_code
_entity_poly.pdbx_strand_id
1 'polypeptide(L)'
;MKPRTSHSAIPTIFARRRAGTLLHLSSLPAPHGVGDLGPAAHEFARWCASAGQSVWQMLPVGPVGAGNSPYASTSSFAGEPLFI
;
A
#
# COMPACT_ATOMS: atom_id res chain seq x y z
N MET A 1 39.57 12.99 30.37
CA MET A 1 38.68 13.46 29.29
C MET A 1 38.81 12.49 28.11
N LYS A 2 37.82 11.63 27.87
CA LYS A 2 37.76 10.67 26.73
C LYS A 2 36.43 10.90 25.97
N PRO A 3 36.38 10.62 24.66
CA PRO A 3 35.61 11.38 23.67
C PRO A 3 34.11 11.06 23.66
N ARG A 4 33.31 12.07 23.29
CA ARG A 4 31.88 11.96 22.97
C ARG A 4 31.66 10.86 21.94
N THR A 5 30.89 9.84 22.29
CA THR A 5 30.39 8.84 21.36
C THR A 5 29.51 9.52 20.29
N SER A 6 29.79 9.14 19.04
CA SER A 6 29.17 9.62 17.82
C SER A 6 27.65 9.46 17.83
N HIS A 7 26.94 10.43 17.24
CA HIS A 7 25.48 10.43 17.06
C HIS A 7 25.02 9.22 16.24
N SER A 8 23.87 8.66 16.64
CA SER A 8 23.16 7.58 15.93
C SER A 8 22.89 7.97 14.48
N ALA A 9 23.34 7.16 13.53
CA ALA A 9 23.06 7.37 12.11
C ALA A 9 21.56 7.19 11.85
N ILE A 10 20.95 8.14 11.14
CA ILE A 10 19.55 8.05 10.73
C ILE A 10 19.38 6.75 9.91
N PRO A 11 18.45 5.85 10.29
CA PRO A 11 18.14 4.66 9.50
C PRO A 11 17.86 5.04 8.04
N THR A 12 18.38 4.26 7.08
CA THR A 12 18.28 4.57 5.64
C THR A 12 16.83 4.76 5.16
N ILE A 13 15.86 4.13 5.84
CA ILE A 13 14.42 4.32 5.59
C ILE A 13 13.96 5.77 5.80
N PHE A 14 14.62 6.53 6.67
CA PHE A 14 14.34 7.95 6.92
C PHE A 14 15.29 8.90 6.17
N ALA A 15 16.22 8.38 5.37
CA ALA A 15 17.21 9.20 4.64
C ALA A 15 16.60 10.06 3.53
N ARG A 16 15.37 9.75 3.07
CA ARG A 16 14.67 10.49 2.01
C ARG A 16 13.24 10.80 2.44
N ARG A 17 12.85 12.08 2.38
CA ARG A 17 11.44 12.49 2.53
C ARG A 17 10.63 11.95 1.36
N ARG A 18 9.47 11.38 1.66
CA ARG A 18 8.53 10.80 0.68
C ARG A 18 7.10 11.15 1.09
N ALA A 19 6.22 11.21 0.10
CA ALA A 19 4.79 11.26 0.28
C ALA A 19 4.15 10.07 -0.44
N GLY A 20 2.95 9.70 0.01
CA GLY A 20 2.16 8.66 -0.61
C GLY A 20 0.67 8.83 -0.36
N THR A 21 -0.10 7.94 -1.00
CA THR A 21 -1.55 7.85 -0.81
C THR A 21 -1.92 6.48 -0.23
N LEU A 22 -2.85 6.49 0.71
CA LEU A 22 -3.53 5.29 1.20
C LEU A 22 -4.81 5.12 0.38
N LEU A 23 -4.87 4.05 -0.41
CA LEU A 23 -6.05 3.67 -1.19
C LEU A 23 -6.07 2.16 -1.34
N HIS A 24 -7.18 1.51 -1.01
CA HIS A 24 -7.31 0.06 -1.21
C HIS A 24 -7.78 -0.27 -2.63
N LEU A 25 -7.42 -1.43 -3.17
CA LEU A 25 -7.82 -1.87 -4.52
C LEU A 25 -9.33 -1.83 -4.70
N SER A 26 -10.08 -2.30 -3.70
CA SER A 26 -11.54 -2.31 -3.73
C SER A 26 -12.19 -0.92 -3.88
N SER A 27 -11.45 0.16 -3.63
CA SER A 27 -11.92 1.54 -3.78
C SER A 27 -11.62 2.15 -5.16
N LEU A 28 -10.87 1.44 -6.01
CA LEU A 28 -10.65 1.87 -7.39
C LEU A 28 -11.96 1.76 -8.19
N PRO A 29 -12.18 2.65 -9.16
CA PRO A 29 -13.29 2.52 -10.08
C PRO A 29 -13.10 1.27 -10.95
N ALA A 30 -14.12 0.43 -11.03
CA ALA A 30 -14.11 -0.75 -11.87
C ALA A 30 -15.51 -1.10 -12.39
N PRO A 31 -15.61 -1.71 -13.57
CA PRO A 31 -16.89 -2.06 -14.18
C PRO A 31 -17.61 -3.23 -13.52
N HIS A 32 -16.94 -3.97 -12.61
CA HIS A 32 -17.43 -5.23 -12.04
C HIS A 32 -17.88 -5.11 -10.57
N GLY A 33 -18.07 -3.87 -10.08
CA GLY A 33 -18.63 -3.60 -8.74
C GLY A 33 -17.60 -3.50 -7.61
N VAL A 34 -16.36 -3.95 -7.83
CA VAL A 34 -15.23 -3.80 -6.91
C VAL A 34 -13.97 -3.52 -7.70
N GLY A 35 -13.09 -2.65 -7.20
CA GLY A 35 -11.81 -2.38 -7.83
C GLY A 35 -10.85 -3.58 -7.78
N ASP A 36 -9.99 -3.68 -8.78
CA ASP A 36 -9.13 -4.84 -9.05
C ASP A 36 -7.70 -4.41 -9.43
N LEU A 37 -6.86 -5.37 -9.81
CA LEU A 37 -5.51 -5.15 -10.33
C LEU A 37 -5.47 -4.85 -11.85
N GLY A 38 -6.58 -4.38 -12.42
CA GLY A 38 -6.73 -4.06 -13.83
C GLY A 38 -6.31 -2.64 -14.22
N PRO A 39 -6.85 -2.08 -15.33
CA PRO A 39 -6.40 -0.80 -15.89
C PRO A 39 -6.44 0.38 -14.91
N ALA A 40 -7.46 0.45 -14.04
CA ALA A 40 -7.60 1.52 -13.05
C ALA A 40 -6.44 1.54 -12.03
N ALA A 41 -5.92 0.38 -11.63
CA ALA A 41 -4.75 0.30 -10.75
C ALA A 41 -3.49 0.86 -11.42
N HIS A 42 -3.30 0.57 -12.71
CA HIS A 42 -2.20 1.12 -13.50
C HIS A 42 -2.34 2.64 -13.71
N GLU A 43 -3.55 3.12 -13.94
CA GLU A 43 -3.84 4.56 -14.02
C GLU A 43 -3.57 5.28 -12.70
N PHE A 44 -3.99 4.69 -11.58
CA PHE A 44 -3.73 5.25 -10.26
C PHE A 44 -2.23 5.29 -9.94
N ALA A 45 -1.48 4.24 -10.28
CA ALA A 45 -0.03 4.21 -10.13
C ALA A 45 0.67 5.27 -10.99
N ARG A 46 0.23 5.44 -12.25
CA ARG A 46 0.72 6.51 -13.14
C ARG A 46 0.39 7.90 -12.58
N TRP A 47 -0.81 8.09 -12.05
CA TRP A 47 -1.20 9.34 -11.40
C TRP A 47 -0.32 9.63 -10.18
N CYS A 48 -0.12 8.65 -9.29
CA CYS A 48 0.79 8.78 -8.13
C CYS A 48 2.19 9.24 -8.55
N ALA A 49 2.75 8.59 -9.57
CA ALA A 49 4.06 8.95 -10.12
C ALA A 49 4.07 10.38 -10.68
N SER A 50 3.05 10.77 -11.45
CA SER A 50 2.92 12.12 -12.00
C SER A 50 2.76 13.20 -10.92
N ALA A 51 2.14 12.87 -9.79
CA ALA A 51 1.96 13.72 -8.63
C ALA A 51 3.18 13.74 -7.68
N GLY A 52 4.28 13.08 -8.04
CA GLY A 52 5.49 12.97 -7.22
C GLY A 52 5.34 12.10 -5.97
N GLN A 53 4.22 11.38 -5.83
CA GLN A 53 4.03 10.38 -4.80
C GLN A 53 4.93 9.18 -5.09
N SER A 54 5.53 8.62 -4.04
CA SER A 54 6.47 7.48 -4.18
C SER A 54 6.12 6.30 -3.29
N VAL A 55 4.95 6.35 -2.66
CA VAL A 55 4.40 5.30 -1.81
C VAL A 55 2.90 5.18 -2.12
N TRP A 56 2.45 3.95 -2.36
CA TRP A 56 1.03 3.60 -2.36
C TRP A 56 0.84 2.59 -1.25
N GLN A 57 0.13 2.98 -0.21
CA GLN A 57 -0.21 2.11 0.91
C GLN A 57 -1.58 1.48 0.68
N MET A 58 -1.70 0.20 1.05
CA MET A 58 -2.95 -0.57 0.98
C MET A 58 -3.26 -1.23 2.33
N LEU A 59 -4.51 -1.63 2.51
CA LEU A 59 -4.94 -2.60 3.53
C LEU A 59 -4.45 -4.02 3.12
N PRO A 60 -4.61 -5.05 3.97
CA PRO A 60 -4.31 -6.43 3.59
C PRO A 60 -5.12 -6.87 2.36
N VAL A 61 -4.47 -7.58 1.43
CA VAL A 61 -5.04 -7.99 0.13
C VAL A 61 -5.45 -9.46 0.08
N GLY A 62 -5.55 -10.11 1.24
CA GLY A 62 -6.01 -11.49 1.35
C GLY A 62 -7.54 -11.61 1.35
N PRO A 63 -8.07 -12.85 1.31
CA PRO A 63 -9.51 -13.11 1.32
C PRO A 63 -10.22 -12.35 2.44
N VAL A 64 -11.29 -11.62 2.13
CA VAL A 64 -12.02 -10.86 3.15
C VAL A 64 -12.75 -11.79 4.10
N GLY A 65 -12.70 -11.45 5.39
CA GLY A 65 -13.41 -12.19 6.45
C GLY A 65 -14.80 -11.64 6.73
N ALA A 66 -15.29 -11.92 7.94
CA ALA A 66 -16.57 -11.42 8.42
C ALA A 66 -16.69 -9.89 8.26
N GLY A 67 -17.83 -9.44 7.74
CA GLY A 67 -18.10 -8.02 7.47
C GLY A 67 -17.27 -7.42 6.33
N ASN A 68 -16.75 -8.24 5.42
CA ASN A 68 -15.83 -7.85 4.34
C ASN A 68 -14.55 -7.19 4.87
N SER A 69 -14.12 -7.55 6.09
CA SER A 69 -12.93 -6.98 6.70
C SER A 69 -11.66 -7.61 6.14
N PRO A 70 -10.70 -6.81 5.60
CA PRO A 70 -9.41 -7.34 5.13
C PRO A 70 -8.51 -7.80 6.30
N TYR A 71 -8.87 -7.47 7.54
CA TYR A 71 -8.13 -7.88 8.74
C TYR A 71 -8.64 -9.19 9.35
N ALA A 72 -9.74 -9.73 8.85
CA ALA A 72 -10.34 -10.97 9.33
C ALA A 72 -10.10 -12.15 8.36
N SER A 73 -9.03 -12.08 7.56
CA SER A 73 -8.72 -13.08 6.53
C SER A 73 -8.55 -14.48 7.09
N THR A 74 -9.02 -15.47 6.33
CA THR A 74 -8.83 -16.90 6.62
C THR A 74 -7.44 -17.40 6.25
N SER A 75 -6.64 -16.58 5.56
CA SER A 75 -5.28 -16.92 5.13
C SER A 75 -4.33 -15.72 5.23
N SER A 76 -3.13 -15.96 5.78
CA SER A 76 -2.04 -14.99 5.80
C SER A 76 -1.23 -14.94 4.51
N PHE A 77 -1.52 -15.82 3.53
CA PHE A 77 -0.73 -16.01 2.32
C PHE A 77 -1.52 -15.83 1.02
N ALA A 78 -2.82 -16.15 1.02
CA ALA A 78 -3.64 -16.05 -0.19
C ALA A 78 -3.94 -14.59 -0.53
N GLY A 79 -4.20 -14.32 -1.81
CA GLY A 79 -4.84 -13.08 -2.27
C GLY A 79 -6.35 -13.24 -2.37
N GLU A 80 -7.09 -12.12 -2.29
CA GLU A 80 -8.53 -12.05 -2.53
C GLU A 80 -8.83 -12.30 -4.03
N PRO A 81 -9.56 -13.37 -4.38
CA PRO A 81 -9.89 -13.66 -5.78
C PRO A 81 -10.66 -12.56 -6.51
N LEU A 82 -11.40 -11.70 -5.80
CA LEU A 82 -12.15 -10.60 -6.40
C LEU A 82 -11.27 -9.49 -7.01
N PHE A 83 -9.95 -9.49 -6.79
CA PHE A 83 -9.03 -8.48 -7.33
C PHE A 83 -8.34 -8.87 -8.65
N ILE A 84 -8.81 -9.94 -9.31
CA ILE A 84 -8.30 -10.46 -10.59
C ILE A 84 -9.27 -10.15 -11.72
#